data_AF-A0A7X4AFI0-F1
#
_entry.id   AF-A0A7X4AFI0-F1
#
_cell.length_a   1.000
_cell.length_b   1.000
_cell.length_c   1.000
_cell.angle_alpha   90.00
_cell.angle_beta   90.00
_cell.angle_gamma   90.00
#
_symmetry.space_group_name_H-M   'P 1'
#
loop_
_entity.id
_entity.type
_entity.pdbx_description
1 polymer ?
#
loop_
_entity_poly.entity_id
_entity_poly.type
_entity_poly.pdbx_seq_one_letter_code
_entity_poly.pdbx_strand_id
1 'polypeptide(L)'
;AIGCAACHTPHVTTGPSPLAPLDRVRAPLYSDLLLHDLGPALASTCAPGATETEYRTAPLLGLGARRTYLHDLRAFSLERAIELHGGEARSARDAFAALPVADRQALLRFLRSL
;
A
#
# COMPACT_ATOMS: atom_id res chain seq x y z
N ALA A 1 -10.21 -9.49 -9.91
CA ALA A 1 -9.62 -8.74 -8.78
C ALA A 1 -8.95 -7.47 -9.32
N ILE A 2 -8.98 -6.34 -8.61
CA ILE A 2 -8.55 -5.01 -9.11
C ILE A 2 -7.03 -4.71 -8.99
N GLY A 3 -6.20 -5.70 -8.64
CA GLY A 3 -4.73 -5.55 -8.67
C GLY A 3 -4.05 -4.99 -7.40
N CYS A 4 -4.77 -4.50 -6.38
CA CYS A 4 -4.14 -3.94 -5.17
C CYS A 4 -3.18 -4.92 -4.46
N ALA A 5 -3.53 -6.21 -4.45
CA ALA A 5 -2.75 -7.25 -3.77
C ALA A 5 -1.44 -7.62 -4.48
N ALA A 6 -1.13 -7.02 -5.64
CA ALA A 6 0.17 -7.17 -6.29
C ALA A 6 1.31 -6.61 -5.42
N CYS A 7 1.05 -5.48 -4.74
CA CYS A 7 2.00 -4.85 -3.80
C CYS A 7 1.51 -4.96 -2.35
N HIS A 8 0.20 -4.81 -2.12
CA HIS A 8 -0.42 -4.94 -0.79
C HIS A 8 -0.77 -6.40 -0.48
N THR A 9 0.24 -7.27 -0.45
CA THR A 9 0.05 -8.71 -0.22
C THR A 9 -0.49 -8.96 1.21
N PRO A 10 -1.57 -9.75 1.38
CA PRO A 10 -2.26 -9.82 2.67
C PRO A 10 -1.40 -10.23 3.87
N HIS A 11 -0.37 -11.06 3.65
CA HIS A 11 0.48 -11.56 4.73
C HIS A 11 1.93 -11.68 4.26
N VAL A 12 2.85 -11.42 5.18
CA VAL A 12 4.26 -11.79 5.09
C VAL A 12 4.56 -12.85 6.16
N THR A 13 5.53 -13.72 5.91
CA THR A 13 6.04 -14.65 6.93
C THR A 13 7.46 -14.24 7.27
N THR A 14 7.76 -14.06 8.55
CA THR A 14 9.12 -13.76 8.99
C THR A 14 10.05 -14.94 8.69
N GLY A 15 11.35 -14.66 8.57
CA GLY A 15 12.36 -15.70 8.42
C GLY A 15 12.61 -16.48 9.71
N PRO A 16 13.53 -17.45 9.67
CA PRO A 16 14.04 -18.10 10.87
C PRO A 16 14.59 -17.06 11.87
N SER A 17 14.25 -17.22 13.15
CA SER A 17 14.67 -16.26 14.20
C SER A 17 15.02 -16.97 15.51
N PRO A 18 16.07 -16.53 16.24
CA PRO A 18 16.34 -17.01 17.60
C PRO A 18 15.33 -16.46 18.62
N LEU A 19 14.60 -15.41 18.27
CA LEU A 19 13.50 -14.88 19.06
C LEU A 19 12.23 -15.64 18.70
N ALA A 20 11.77 -16.51 19.60
CA ALA A 20 10.57 -17.34 19.39
C ALA A 20 9.33 -16.53 18.92
N PRO A 21 9.06 -15.30 19.40
CA PRO A 21 7.94 -14.49 18.89
C PRO A 21 8.07 -14.03 17.43
N LEU A 22 9.21 -14.25 16.77
CA LEU A 22 9.49 -13.84 15.40
C LEU A 22 9.91 -15.01 14.49
N ASP A 23 9.99 -16.25 14.98
CA ASP A 23 10.38 -17.40 14.14
C ASP A 23 9.21 -17.86 13.27
N ARG A 24 9.32 -17.66 11.94
CA ARG A 24 8.32 -18.11 10.95
C ARG A 24 6.89 -17.65 11.26
N VAL A 25 6.74 -16.43 11.78
CA VAL A 25 5.46 -15.84 12.14
C VAL A 25 4.79 -15.24 10.91
N ARG A 26 3.53 -15.62 10.69
CA ARG A 26 2.68 -15.08 9.62
C ARG A 26 1.99 -13.80 10.09
N ALA A 27 2.38 -12.65 9.56
CA ALA A 27 1.89 -11.33 9.94
C ALA A 27 1.00 -10.71 8.82
N PRO A 28 -0.20 -10.19 9.14
CA PRO A 28 -1.11 -9.60 8.16
C PRO A 28 -0.74 -8.14 7.83
N LEU A 29 0.39 -7.91 7.18
CA LEU A 29 0.88 -6.56 6.92
C LEU A 29 0.18 -5.84 5.77
N TYR A 30 -0.46 -6.57 4.84
CA TYR A 30 -0.99 -5.99 3.60
C TYR A 30 0.08 -5.20 2.83
N SER A 31 1.28 -5.78 2.71
CA SER A 31 2.45 -5.23 2.04
C SER A 31 3.46 -6.33 1.79
N ASP A 32 4.11 -6.29 0.63
CA ASP A 32 5.27 -7.10 0.28
C ASP A 32 6.61 -6.53 0.76
N LEU A 33 6.61 -5.30 1.30
CA LEU A 33 7.80 -4.56 1.75
C LEU A 33 8.86 -4.30 0.66
N LEU A 34 8.49 -4.45 -0.62
CA LEU A 34 9.36 -4.19 -1.76
C LEU A 34 9.26 -2.73 -2.24
N LEU A 35 10.25 -2.30 -3.02
CA LEU A 35 10.22 -1.01 -3.71
C LEU A 35 9.37 -1.11 -4.97
N HIS A 36 8.52 -0.10 -5.18
CA HIS A 36 7.67 0.02 -6.35
C HIS A 36 7.66 1.43 -6.90
N ASP A 37 7.64 1.54 -8.23
CA ASP A 37 7.57 2.82 -8.93
C ASP A 37 6.13 3.38 -8.84
N LEU A 38 5.96 4.50 -8.13
CA LEU A 38 4.71 5.24 -8.02
C LEU A 38 4.55 6.36 -9.08
N GLY A 39 5.54 6.50 -9.94
CA GLY A 39 5.57 7.44 -11.06
C GLY A 39 5.97 8.87 -10.68
N PRO A 40 6.24 9.71 -11.70
CA PRO A 40 6.85 11.04 -11.51
C PRO A 40 5.99 12.04 -10.71
N ALA A 41 4.66 11.86 -10.69
CA ALA A 41 3.76 12.72 -9.90
C ALA A 41 3.92 12.54 -8.38
N LEU A 42 4.53 11.43 -7.98
CA LEU A 42 4.86 11.04 -6.62
C LEU A 42 6.38 10.92 -6.43
N ALA A 43 7.17 11.59 -7.26
CA ALA A 43 8.61 11.59 -7.10
C ALA A 43 9.06 12.37 -5.86
N SER A 44 9.96 11.80 -5.07
CA SER A 44 10.67 12.38 -3.93
C SER A 44 11.87 11.48 -3.61
N THR A 45 12.95 12.00 -3.01
CA THR A 45 14.12 11.18 -2.69
C THR A 45 14.56 11.33 -1.24
N CYS A 46 14.72 10.21 -0.55
CA CYS A 46 15.35 10.12 0.79
C CYS A 46 15.96 8.73 1.08
N ALA A 47 15.83 7.72 0.20
CA ALA A 47 16.23 6.35 0.50
C ALA A 47 17.42 5.89 -0.35
N PRO A 48 18.52 5.38 0.25
CA PRO A 48 19.61 4.76 -0.48
C PRO A 48 19.14 3.57 -1.31
N GLY A 49 19.51 3.54 -2.60
CA GLY A 49 19.20 2.42 -3.49
C GLY A 49 17.79 2.43 -4.09
N ALA A 50 17.05 3.55 -3.97
CA ALA A 50 15.81 3.78 -4.69
C ALA A 50 15.97 4.93 -5.70
N THR A 51 15.26 4.86 -6.81
CA THR A 51 15.05 6.01 -7.71
C THR A 51 14.09 7.02 -7.07
N GLU A 52 13.95 8.20 -7.67
CA GLU A 52 13.06 9.24 -7.15
C GLU A 52 11.59 8.84 -7.15
N THR A 53 11.18 7.82 -7.91
CA THR A 53 9.79 7.39 -8.00
C THR A 53 9.51 6.09 -7.25
N GLU A 54 10.54 5.45 -6.69
CA GLU A 54 10.43 4.17 -6.00
C GLU A 54 10.20 4.33 -4.50
N TYR A 55 9.18 3.63 -3.99
CA TYR A 55 8.86 3.61 -2.57
C TYR A 55 8.60 2.21 -2.08
N ARG A 56 8.99 1.96 -0.83
CA ARG A 56 8.60 0.74 -0.14
C ARG A 56 7.09 0.75 0.07
N THR A 57 6.39 -0.31 -0.32
CA THR A 57 4.97 -0.48 -0.02
C THR A 57 4.74 -0.40 1.49
N ALA A 58 4.07 0.65 1.97
CA ALA A 58 3.77 0.78 3.39
C ALA A 58 2.79 -0.31 3.84
N PRO A 59 2.99 -0.94 5.01
CA PRO A 59 1.99 -1.84 5.59
C PRO A 59 0.66 -1.13 5.79
N LEU A 60 -0.45 -1.78 5.44
CA LEU A 60 -1.79 -1.26 5.72
C LEU A 60 -2.31 -1.72 7.09
N LEU A 61 -1.57 -2.55 7.82
CA LEU A 61 -1.89 -2.83 9.21
C LEU A 61 -1.86 -1.52 10.04
N GLY A 62 -2.99 -1.18 10.67
CA GLY A 62 -3.22 0.07 11.39
C GLY A 62 -3.59 1.26 10.51
N LEU A 63 -3.97 1.06 9.24
CA LEU A 63 -4.31 2.12 8.31
C LEU A 63 -5.50 2.98 8.78
N GLY A 64 -6.49 2.38 9.46
CA GLY A 64 -7.66 3.06 9.97
C GLY A 64 -7.37 4.13 11.03
N ALA A 65 -6.19 4.09 11.66
CA ALA A 65 -5.73 5.11 12.61
C ALA A 65 -5.00 6.29 11.94
N ARG A 66 -4.73 6.22 10.63
CA ARG A 66 -3.99 7.26 9.89
C ARG A 66 -4.93 8.38 9.42
N ARG A 67 -4.38 9.59 9.28
CA ARG A 67 -5.10 10.80 8.84
C ARG A 67 -4.54 11.42 7.55
N THR A 68 -3.30 11.09 7.22
CA THR A 68 -2.62 11.48 5.99
C THR A 68 -1.98 10.25 5.37
N TYR A 69 -1.87 10.25 4.05
CA TYR A 69 -1.42 9.11 3.25
C TYR A 69 -0.39 9.55 2.22
N LEU A 70 0.29 8.55 1.64
CA LEU A 70 1.47 8.71 0.77
C LEU A 70 2.69 9.24 1.54
N HIS A 71 3.87 9.09 0.94
CA HIS A 71 5.15 9.40 1.58
C HIS A 71 5.31 10.90 1.91
N ASP A 72 4.63 11.77 1.19
CA ASP A 72 4.67 13.23 1.33
C ASP A 72 3.42 13.81 2.00
N LEU A 73 2.56 12.94 2.54
CA LEU A 73 1.38 13.31 3.33
C LEU A 73 0.32 14.13 2.56
N ARG A 74 0.39 14.19 1.22
CA ARG A 74 -0.50 15.06 0.41
C ARG A 74 -1.96 14.63 0.38
N ALA A 75 -2.25 13.36 0.71
CA ALA A 75 -3.59 12.81 0.64
C ALA A 75 -4.23 12.77 2.03
N PHE A 76 -5.44 13.32 2.15
CA PHE A 76 -6.22 13.38 3.40
C PHE A 76 -7.39 12.39 3.44
N SER A 77 -7.53 11.54 2.41
CA SER A 77 -8.51 10.46 2.37
C SER A 77 -7.93 9.23 1.65
N LEU A 78 -8.48 8.05 1.95
CA LEU A 78 -8.10 6.80 1.30
C LEU A 78 -8.39 6.84 -0.19
N GLU A 79 -9.55 7.37 -0.55
CA GLU A 79 -9.98 7.60 -1.92
C GLU A 79 -8.94 8.44 -2.66
N ARG A 80 -8.53 9.57 -2.08
CA ARG A 80 -7.53 10.45 -2.69
C ARG A 80 -6.16 9.79 -2.79
N ALA A 81 -5.77 9.01 -1.78
CA ALA A 81 -4.53 8.25 -1.81
C ALA A 81 -4.52 7.25 -2.97
N ILE A 82 -5.61 6.48 -3.14
CA ILE A 82 -5.76 5.52 -4.24
C ILE A 82 -5.68 6.23 -5.60
N GLU A 83 -6.41 7.32 -5.79
CA GLU A 83 -6.41 8.13 -7.02
C GLU A 83 -5.03 8.66 -7.43
N LEU A 84 -4.14 8.87 -6.46
CA LEU A 84 -2.81 9.40 -6.69
C LEU A 84 -1.78 8.32 -7.05
N HIS A 85 -2.12 7.03 -6.94
CA HIS A 85 -1.22 5.95 -7.35
C HIS A 85 -0.92 6.03 -8.86
N GLY A 86 0.36 6.13 -9.19
CA GLY A 86 0.87 6.14 -10.56
C GLY A 86 1.75 4.92 -10.82
N GLY A 87 2.70 5.06 -11.76
CA GLY A 87 3.69 4.03 -12.09
C GLY A 87 3.10 2.63 -12.24
N GLU A 88 3.67 1.66 -11.54
CA GLU A 88 3.24 0.24 -11.53
C GLU A 88 1.80 0.08 -10.99
N ALA A 89 1.38 0.93 -10.07
CA ALA A 89 0.06 0.87 -9.44
C ALA A 89 -1.06 1.51 -10.28
N ARG A 90 -0.75 2.11 -11.43
CA ARG A 90 -1.71 2.82 -12.30
C ARG A 90 -2.89 1.94 -12.70
N SER A 91 -2.63 0.70 -13.11
CA SER A 91 -3.70 -0.23 -13.52
C SER A 91 -4.67 -0.53 -12.38
N ALA A 92 -4.17 -0.69 -11.16
CA ALA A 92 -5.00 -0.94 -9.98
C ALA A 92 -5.84 0.29 -9.59
N ARG A 93 -5.26 1.49 -9.67
CA ARG A 93 -6.00 2.76 -9.52
C ARG A 93 -7.14 2.85 -10.53
N ASP A 94 -6.86 2.61 -11.81
CA ASP A 94 -7.85 2.75 -12.88
C ASP A 94 -8.98 1.72 -12.71
N ALA A 95 -8.64 0.50 -12.29
CA ALA A 95 -9.62 -0.52 -11.93
C ALA A 95 -10.49 -0.10 -10.73
N PHE A 96 -9.91 0.53 -9.70
CA PHE A 96 -10.68 1.11 -8.59
C PHE A 96 -11.62 2.23 -9.06
N ALA A 97 -11.17 3.10 -9.96
CA ALA A 97 -12.00 4.18 -10.52
C ALA A 97 -13.18 3.65 -11.35
N ALA A 98 -13.04 2.47 -11.96
CA ALA A 98 -14.08 1.80 -12.75
C ALA A 98 -15.08 0.98 -11.92
N LEU A 99 -14.81 0.73 -10.63
CA LEU A 99 -15.69 -0.08 -9.78
C LEU A 99 -17.08 0.55 -9.61
N PRO A 100 -18.15 -0.26 -9.49
CA PRO A 100 -19.43 0.21 -8.97
C PRO A 100 -19.26 0.94 -7.63
N VAL A 101 -20.14 1.91 -7.36
CA VAL A 101 -20.09 2.72 -6.13
C VAL A 101 -20.14 1.81 -4.88
N ALA A 102 -20.97 0.78 -4.89
CA ALA A 102 -21.08 -0.17 -3.79
C ALA A 102 -19.75 -0.89 -3.49
N ASP A 103 -19.04 -1.32 -4.53
CA ASP A 103 -17.77 -2.04 -4.40
C ASP A 103 -16.63 -1.13 -3.95
N ARG A 104 -16.58 0.12 -4.44
CA ARG A 104 -15.66 1.13 -3.91
C ARG A 104 -15.88 1.32 -2.42
N GLN A 105 -17.13 1.52 -2.00
CA GLN A 105 -17.45 1.73 -0.58
C GLN A 105 -17.14 0.50 0.27
N ALA A 106 -17.31 -0.71 -0.27
CA ALA A 106 -16.90 -1.94 0.41
C ALA A 106 -15.38 -2.00 0.61
N LEU A 107 -14.59 -1.68 -0.42
CA LEU A 107 -13.13 -1.61 -0.30
C LEU A 107 -12.68 -0.56 0.72
N LEU A 108 -13.27 0.64 0.68
CA LEU A 108 -12.92 1.72 1.59
C LEU A 108 -13.29 1.40 3.03
N ARG A 109 -14.41 0.71 3.28
CA ARG A 109 -14.74 0.18 4.62
C ARG A 109 -13.74 -0.86 5.08
N PHE A 110 -13.33 -1.78 4.21
CA PHE A 110 -12.29 -2.74 4.52
C PHE A 110 -10.98 -2.05 4.91
N LEU A 111 -10.50 -1.10 4.10
CA LEU A 111 -9.28 -0.33 4.37
C LEU A 111 -9.35 0.45 5.70
N ARG A 112 -10.52 0.98 6.07
CA ARG A 112 -10.74 1.63 7.38
C ARG A 112 -10.73 0.67 8.56
N SER A 113 -10.97 -0.62 8.33
CA SER A 113 -10.94 -1.65 9.38
C SER A 113 -9.55 -2.20 9.66
N LEU A 114 -8.56 -1.85 8.84
CA LEU A 114 -7.17 -2.28 8.97
C LEU A 114 -6.40 -1.50 10.02
#